data_AF-E2BKQ8-F1
#
_entry.id   AF-E2BKQ8-F1
#
_cell.length_a   1.000
_cell.length_b   1.000
_cell.length_c   1.000
_cell.angle_alpha   90.00
_cell.angle_beta   90.00
_cell.angle_gamma   90.00
#
_symmetry.space_group_name_H-M   'P 1'
#
loop_
_entity.id
_entity.type
_entity.pdbx_description
1 polymer ?
#
loop_
_entity_poly.entity_id
_entity_poly.type
_entity_poly.pdbx_seq_one_letter_code
_entity_poly.pdbx_strand_id
1 'polypeptide(L)'
;MSTMLERYKSLRQDFLNVVEPAIDSNILNQLKHNYAHEIDSRRKLSKAKDFKTFIRLLEKRDIISCDNIEQLWFITKFIGKPELEDKLLKYENWVQKMAPPFPFYNMYQSDNIRPQNHENATENVASSSGSHNACSSTCSSHESTIQNLTLSFSNITQKYYSEQEGKTDDRRKSLQQTVLLQISERLGRSWRDVARYLGIRECEIDAVQNKYPCDLKEQSFEILKIYISQSDKERWTIDLIRALEKGRRRDLKELVEDLMVSHKDKR
;
A
#
# COMPACT_ATOMS: atom_id res chain seq x y z
N MET A 1 4.95 -0.42 20.10
CA MET A 1 4.72 1.05 20.24
C MET A 1 5.68 1.76 19.30
N SER A 2 5.18 2.46 18.29
CA SER A 2 5.98 3.03 17.19
C SER A 2 6.89 4.16 17.63
N THR A 3 8.17 3.83 17.83
CA THR A 3 9.27 4.76 18.18
C THR A 3 9.36 5.95 17.22
N MET A 4 9.00 5.76 15.96
CA MET A 4 8.98 6.78 14.90
C MET A 4 7.98 7.90 15.15
N LEU A 5 6.73 7.52 15.44
CA LEU A 5 5.69 8.50 15.74
C LEU A 5 6.04 9.31 16.99
N GLU A 6 6.65 8.69 17.99
CA GLU A 6 7.04 9.38 19.22
C GLU A 6 8.17 10.39 18.99
N ARG A 7 9.19 10.01 18.20
CA ARG A 7 10.27 10.94 17.82
C ARG A 7 9.76 12.10 16.98
N TYR A 8 8.84 11.86 16.05
CA TYR A 8 8.22 12.93 15.28
C TYR A 8 7.41 13.88 16.15
N LYS A 9 6.65 13.38 17.13
CA LYS A 9 5.95 14.24 18.09
C LYS A 9 6.92 15.15 18.85
N SER A 10 8.05 14.60 19.29
CA SER A 10 9.11 15.38 19.95
C SER A 10 9.70 16.43 19.02
N LEU A 11 10.09 16.05 17.79
CA LEU A 11 10.58 17.00 16.77
C LEU A 11 9.57 18.12 16.53
N ARG A 12 8.30 17.78 16.32
CA ARG A 12 7.24 18.75 16.06
C ARG A 12 7.05 19.69 17.24
N GLN A 13 7.10 19.17 18.48
CA GLN A 13 6.96 20.00 19.66
C GLN A 13 8.12 21.00 19.78
N ASP A 14 9.35 20.53 19.57
CA ASP A 14 10.54 21.36 19.54
C ASP A 14 10.47 22.42 18.44
N PHE A 15 10.03 22.03 17.25
CA PHE A 15 9.85 22.91 16.11
C PHE A 15 8.83 24.03 16.43
N LEU A 16 7.68 23.67 16.98
CA LEU A 16 6.66 24.63 17.39
C LEU A 16 7.21 25.60 18.46
N ASN A 17 7.96 25.11 19.44
CA ASN A 17 8.51 25.96 20.50
C ASN A 17 9.46 27.05 19.98
N VAL A 18 10.20 26.77 18.91
CA VAL A 18 11.15 27.72 18.30
C VAL A 18 10.45 28.66 17.31
N VAL A 19 9.52 28.12 16.53
CA VAL A 19 8.89 28.83 15.42
C VAL A 19 7.71 29.70 15.87
N GLU A 20 6.89 29.22 16.81
CA GLU A 20 5.67 29.90 17.26
C GLU A 20 5.93 31.34 17.76
N PRO A 21 7.02 31.64 18.50
CA PRO A 21 7.34 33.01 18.89
C PRO A 21 7.79 33.92 17.73
N ALA A 22 8.31 33.34 16.64
CA ALA A 22 8.83 34.09 15.49
C ALA A 22 7.77 34.35 14.41
N ILE A 23 6.60 33.71 14.51
CA ILE A 23 5.51 33.86 13.56
C ILE A 23 4.54 34.93 14.04
N ASP A 24 4.48 36.02 13.30
CA ASP A 24 3.41 36.98 13.40
C ASP A 24 2.21 36.59 12.49
N SER A 25 1.13 37.36 12.60
CA SER A 25 -0.08 37.13 11.79
C SER A 25 0.17 37.30 10.28
N ASN A 26 1.15 38.09 9.88
CA ASN A 26 1.49 38.34 8.48
C ASN A 26 2.21 37.12 7.87
N ILE A 27 3.25 36.63 8.53
CA ILE A 27 3.99 35.41 8.17
C ILE A 27 3.04 34.22 8.12
N LEU A 28 2.14 34.07 9.10
CA LEU A 28 1.14 33.00 9.10
C LEU A 28 0.20 33.09 7.89
N ASN A 29 -0.21 34.29 7.48
CA ASN A 29 -1.06 34.48 6.32
C ASN A 29 -0.34 34.22 4.99
N GLN A 30 0.95 34.56 4.90
CA GLN A 30 1.78 34.21 3.75
C GLN A 30 1.95 32.70 3.63
N LEU A 31 2.25 32.02 4.74
CA LEU A 31 2.30 30.55 4.77
C LEU A 31 0.95 29.94 4.34
N LYS A 32 -0.18 30.43 4.87
CA LYS A 32 -1.52 29.98 4.44
C LYS A 32 -1.75 30.15 2.94
N HIS A 33 -1.24 31.21 2.33
CA HIS A 33 -1.36 31.44 0.89
C HIS A 33 -0.55 30.41 0.09
N ASN A 34 0.69 30.12 0.52
CA ASN A 34 1.56 29.13 -0.13
C ASN A 34 0.94 27.73 -0.15
N TYR A 35 0.25 27.34 0.93
CA TYR A 35 -0.42 26.03 1.02
C TYR A 35 -1.90 26.05 0.60
N ALA A 36 -2.38 27.14 0.00
CA ALA A 36 -3.80 27.30 -0.32
C ALA A 36 -4.30 26.26 -1.34
N HIS A 37 -3.47 25.96 -2.33
CA HIS A 37 -3.78 24.98 -3.37
C HIS A 37 -3.77 23.55 -2.83
N GLU A 38 -2.79 23.19 -1.99
CA GLU A 38 -2.65 21.83 -1.45
C GLU A 38 -3.75 21.47 -0.43
N ILE A 39 -4.24 22.44 0.34
CA ILE A 39 -5.27 22.20 1.36
C ILE A 39 -6.68 22.19 0.75
N ASP A 40 -6.86 22.82 -0.41
CA ASP A 40 -8.13 22.99 -1.14
C ASP A 40 -9.32 23.29 -0.22
N SER A 41 -9.12 24.20 0.74
CA SER A 41 -10.18 24.59 1.68
C SER A 41 -9.90 25.92 2.35
N ARG A 42 -10.31 27.00 1.66
CA ARG A 42 -10.26 28.38 2.19
C ARG A 42 -10.90 28.49 3.57
N ARG A 43 -12.04 27.83 3.80
CA ARG A 43 -12.74 27.82 5.10
C ARG A 43 -11.90 27.21 6.23
N LYS A 44 -11.15 26.13 5.97
CA LYS A 44 -10.31 25.48 6.99
C LYS A 44 -9.05 26.30 7.27
N LEU A 45 -8.46 26.90 6.24
CA LEU A 45 -7.35 27.84 6.34
C LEU A 45 -7.71 29.07 7.19
N SER A 46 -8.88 29.66 6.98
CA SER A 46 -9.37 30.79 7.78
C SER A 46 -9.56 30.44 9.27
N LYS A 47 -9.85 29.17 9.58
CA LYS A 47 -10.03 28.72 10.98
C LYS A 47 -8.71 28.52 11.73
N ALA A 48 -7.58 28.40 11.04
CA ALA A 48 -6.27 28.26 11.68
C ALA A 48 -5.78 29.63 12.15
N LYS A 49 -6.08 30.00 13.41
CA LYS A 49 -5.69 31.29 13.99
C LYS A 49 -4.21 31.35 14.38
N ASP A 50 -3.66 30.21 14.80
CA ASP A 50 -2.30 30.11 15.31
C ASP A 50 -1.49 29.09 14.50
N PHE A 51 -0.16 29.23 14.54
CA PHE A 51 0.73 28.36 13.78
C PHE A 51 0.59 26.88 14.17
N LYS A 52 0.43 26.58 15.46
CA LYS A 52 0.14 25.22 15.93
C LYS A 52 -1.10 24.61 15.28
N THR A 53 -2.16 25.40 15.12
CA THR A 53 -3.39 24.95 14.47
C THR A 53 -3.20 24.77 12.97
N PHE A 54 -2.35 25.61 12.35
CA PHE A 54 -1.96 25.48 10.95
C PHE A 54 -1.14 24.22 10.69
N ILE A 55 -0.11 23.91 11.48
CA ILE A 55 0.66 22.65 11.35
C ILE A 55 -0.24 21.43 11.48
N ARG A 56 -1.14 21.42 12.48
CA ARG A 56 -2.14 20.33 12.62
C ARG A 56 -3.07 20.20 11.40
N LEU A 57 -3.33 21.30 10.68
CA LEU A 57 -4.13 21.26 9.45
C LEU A 57 -3.34 20.63 8.31
N LEU A 58 -2.05 20.94 8.18
CA LEU A 58 -1.16 20.31 7.20
C LEU A 58 -1.04 18.81 7.45
N GLU A 59 -0.85 18.39 8.71
CA GLU A 59 -0.88 16.98 9.10
C GLU A 59 -2.24 16.31 8.80
N LYS A 60 -3.34 17.07 8.88
CA LYS A 60 -4.68 16.55 8.56
C LYS A 60 -4.87 16.29 7.07
N ARG A 61 -4.08 16.96 6.23
CA ARG A 61 -4.10 16.84 4.78
C ARG A 61 -2.98 15.95 4.24
N ASP A 62 -2.19 15.34 5.13
CA ASP A 62 -1.03 14.52 4.77
C ASP A 62 0.06 15.29 4.00
N ILE A 63 0.05 16.62 4.15
CA ILE A 63 1.09 17.50 3.60
C ILE A 63 2.34 17.41 4.46
N ILE A 64 2.17 17.20 5.77
CA ILE A 64 3.27 16.94 6.72
C ILE A 64 2.97 15.63 7.42
N SER A 65 3.94 14.72 7.44
CA SER A 65 3.86 13.45 8.16
C SER A 65 5.19 13.13 8.84
N CYS A 66 5.28 11.99 9.52
CA CYS A 66 6.55 11.60 10.13
C CYS A 66 7.57 11.06 9.10
N ASP A 67 7.12 10.76 7.89
CA ASP A 67 7.94 10.32 6.76
C ASP A 67 8.25 11.48 5.80
N ASN A 68 7.37 12.49 5.76
CA ASN A 68 7.49 13.67 4.91
C ASN A 68 7.57 14.94 5.77
N ILE A 69 8.81 15.41 5.99
CA ILE A 69 9.14 16.62 6.75
C ILE A 69 9.64 17.78 5.87
N GLU A 70 9.56 17.66 4.54
CA GLU A 70 10.07 18.66 3.58
C GLU A 70 9.48 20.06 3.80
N GLN A 71 8.23 20.10 4.24
CA GLN A 71 7.48 21.31 4.48
C GLN A 71 7.95 21.97 5.78
N LEU A 72 8.46 21.19 6.75
CA LEU A 72 9.14 21.76 7.92
C LEU A 72 10.46 22.41 7.51
N TRP A 73 11.20 21.82 6.56
CA TRP A 73 12.38 22.44 5.96
C TRP A 73 12.05 23.75 5.23
N PHE A 74 11.00 23.75 4.39
CA PHE A 74 10.53 24.95 3.71
C PHE A 74 10.18 26.07 4.70
N ILE A 75 9.39 25.76 5.73
CA ILE A 75 8.99 26.74 6.75
C ILE A 75 10.21 27.25 7.52
N THR A 76 11.18 26.38 7.84
CA THR A 76 12.43 26.78 8.51
C THR A 76 13.20 27.81 7.69
N LYS A 77 13.36 27.57 6.39
CA LYS A 77 14.02 28.48 5.45
C LYS A 77 13.24 29.78 5.27
N PHE A 78 11.91 29.69 5.20
CA PHE A 78 11.03 30.84 5.04
C PHE A 78 11.10 31.81 6.24
N ILE A 79 11.19 31.27 7.46
CA ILE A 79 11.24 32.07 8.70
C ILE A 79 12.69 32.48 9.04
N GLY A 80 13.68 31.83 8.43
CA GLY A 80 15.10 32.14 8.66
C GLY A 80 15.60 31.63 10.01
N LYS A 81 15.22 30.40 10.40
CA LYS A 81 15.61 29.77 11.67
C LYS A 81 16.58 28.60 11.47
N PRO A 82 17.86 28.86 11.15
CA PRO A 82 18.84 27.79 10.87
C PRO A 82 19.07 26.86 12.08
N GLU A 83 18.78 27.32 13.30
CA GLU A 83 18.86 26.52 14.53
C GLU A 83 17.98 25.25 14.51
N LEU A 84 16.98 25.19 13.64
CA LEU A 84 16.12 24.02 13.45
C LEU A 84 16.65 23.02 12.43
N GLU A 85 17.55 23.44 11.54
CA GLU A 85 18.10 22.59 10.49
C GLU A 85 18.83 21.38 11.08
N ASP A 86 19.61 21.58 12.14
CA ASP A 86 20.28 20.49 12.86
C ASP A 86 19.30 19.45 13.42
N LYS A 87 18.13 19.89 13.91
CA LYS A 87 17.12 18.99 14.47
C LYS A 87 16.40 18.22 13.38
N LEU A 88 16.06 18.89 12.27
CA LEU A 88 15.45 18.25 11.10
C LEU A 88 16.42 17.25 10.48
N LEU A 89 17.68 17.62 10.30
CA LEU A 89 18.73 16.76 9.78
C LEU A 89 19.00 15.55 10.67
N LYS A 90 19.01 15.72 12.00
CA LYS A 90 19.11 14.59 12.95
C LYS A 90 17.94 13.62 12.81
N TYR A 91 16.73 14.14 12.65
CA TYR A 91 15.55 13.31 12.44
C TYR A 91 15.62 12.57 11.11
N GLU A 92 15.95 13.25 10.02
CA GLU A 92 16.08 12.67 8.68
C GLU A 92 17.15 11.57 8.64
N ASN A 93 18.33 11.83 9.20
CA ASN A 93 19.38 10.82 9.34
C ASN A 93 18.92 9.60 10.16
N TRP A 94 18.09 9.82 11.18
CA TRP A 94 17.54 8.73 11.97
C TRP A 94 16.48 7.95 11.19
N VAL A 95 15.61 8.62 10.43
CA VAL A 95 14.63 7.98 9.53
C VAL A 95 15.37 7.14 8.49
N GLN A 96 16.42 7.66 7.86
CA GLN A 96 17.23 6.93 6.88
C GLN A 96 17.94 5.71 7.48
N LYS A 97 18.37 5.78 8.75
CA LYS A 97 19.00 4.65 9.46
C LYS A 97 17.99 3.62 9.96
N MET A 98 16.76 4.02 10.25
CA MET A 98 15.67 3.12 10.64
C MET A 98 14.91 2.56 9.45
N ALA A 99 14.94 3.26 8.32
CA ALA A 99 14.48 2.74 7.05
C ALA A 99 15.33 1.49 6.75
N PRO A 100 14.70 0.32 6.52
CA PRO A 100 15.41 -0.85 6.02
C PRO A 100 16.24 -0.45 4.79
N PRO A 101 17.47 -0.98 4.62
CA PRO A 101 18.36 -0.54 3.57
C PRO A 101 17.91 -1.08 2.21
N PHE A 102 16.80 -0.61 1.63
CA PHE A 102 16.51 -0.70 0.20
C PHE A 102 15.58 0.43 -0.26
N PRO A 103 15.96 1.18 -1.32
CA PRO A 103 15.06 2.06 -2.04
C PRO A 103 14.14 1.21 -2.93
N PHE A 104 12.86 1.55 -2.99
CA PHE A 104 11.81 0.92 -3.80
C PHE A 104 11.45 -0.52 -3.42
N TYR A 105 10.41 -0.67 -2.59
CA TYR A 105 9.50 -1.80 -2.75
C TYR A 105 8.21 -1.31 -3.40
N ASN A 106 8.24 -1.24 -4.73
CA ASN A 106 7.03 -1.38 -5.51
C ASN A 106 6.63 -2.86 -5.40
N MET A 107 5.95 -3.25 -4.31
CA MET A 107 5.58 -4.64 -4.02
C MET A 107 4.49 -5.18 -4.97
N TYR A 108 4.11 -4.43 -6.02
CA TYR A 108 3.12 -4.80 -7.02
C TYR A 108 3.69 -5.44 -8.28
N GLN A 109 4.91 -5.97 -8.24
CA GLN A 109 5.51 -6.57 -9.45
C GLN A 109 6.19 -7.94 -9.25
N SER A 110 6.01 -8.60 -8.12
CA SER A 110 6.71 -9.85 -7.83
C SER A 110 5.78 -10.95 -7.31
N ASP A 111 4.74 -11.28 -8.09
CA ASP A 111 4.04 -12.57 -8.02
C ASP A 111 3.99 -13.25 -9.41
N ASN A 112 5.06 -13.10 -10.21
CA ASN A 112 5.33 -14.02 -11.32
C ASN A 112 6.56 -14.86 -10.99
N ILE A 113 6.43 -15.78 -10.04
CA ILE A 113 7.39 -16.88 -9.89
C ILE A 113 7.02 -17.96 -10.92
N ARG A 114 7.87 -18.02 -11.96
CA ARG A 114 8.02 -19.13 -12.91
C ARG A 114 8.39 -20.42 -12.15
N PRO A 115 7.97 -21.62 -12.59
CA PRO A 115 8.87 -22.43 -13.45
C PRO A 115 8.07 -23.20 -14.53
N GLN A 116 8.56 -23.38 -15.77
CA GLN A 116 9.50 -24.45 -16.13
C GLN A 116 10.08 -24.29 -17.55
N ASN A 117 11.36 -24.67 -17.67
CA ASN A 117 12.03 -25.59 -18.61
C ASN A 117 12.07 -25.43 -20.15
N HIS A 118 13.18 -26.01 -20.65
CA HIS A 118 13.71 -26.27 -22.00
C HIS A 118 14.44 -25.09 -22.69
N GLU A 119 15.64 -25.21 -23.27
CA GLU A 119 16.71 -26.23 -23.29
C GLU A 119 17.88 -25.67 -24.15
N ASN A 120 19.11 -26.22 -23.96
CA ASN A 120 20.20 -26.42 -24.94
C ASN A 120 21.57 -25.74 -24.73
N ALA A 121 22.59 -26.54 -25.09
CA ALA A 121 24.05 -26.37 -25.20
C ALA A 121 24.85 -26.99 -24.02
N THR A 122 25.28 -28.26 -24.10
CA THR A 122 26.59 -28.77 -24.64
C THR A 122 27.79 -28.09 -23.96
N GLU A 123 28.80 -28.75 -23.37
CA GLU A 123 29.43 -30.05 -23.63
C GLU A 123 30.46 -30.34 -22.50
N ASN A 124 30.70 -31.64 -22.24
CA ASN A 124 32.02 -32.27 -22.01
C ASN A 124 32.78 -32.28 -20.64
N VAL A 125 32.90 -33.54 -20.15
CA VAL A 125 34.13 -34.27 -19.70
C VAL A 125 34.42 -34.43 -18.19
N ALA A 126 33.99 -35.62 -17.71
CA ALA A 126 34.74 -36.74 -17.10
C ALA A 126 35.39 -36.71 -15.70
N SER A 127 35.22 -37.89 -15.05
CA SER A 127 36.04 -38.56 -14.02
C SER A 127 35.70 -38.20 -12.56
N SER A 128 35.66 -39.11 -11.58
CA SER A 128 35.75 -40.57 -11.48
C SER A 128 35.45 -40.97 -10.00
N SER A 129 35.16 -42.25 -9.78
CA SER A 129 35.46 -43.04 -8.56
C SER A 129 34.45 -43.09 -7.41
N GLY A 130 33.63 -44.16 -7.45
CA GLY A 130 33.67 -45.28 -6.49
C GLY A 130 33.18 -45.07 -5.05
N SER A 131 32.14 -45.81 -4.66
CA SER A 131 32.29 -46.83 -3.60
C SER A 131 31.02 -47.69 -3.46
N HIS A 132 31.26 -48.94 -3.09
CA HIS A 132 30.36 -50.07 -2.99
C HIS A 132 29.50 -50.02 -1.71
N ASN A 133 28.28 -50.56 -1.74
CA ASN A 133 27.95 -51.78 -0.98
C ASN A 133 26.49 -52.23 -1.18
N ALA A 134 26.36 -53.53 -1.34
CA ALA A 134 25.14 -54.31 -1.48
C ALA A 134 24.53 -54.65 -0.10
N CYS A 135 23.23 -54.94 -0.03
CA CYS A 135 22.72 -56.28 0.29
C CYS A 135 21.18 -56.32 0.32
N SER A 136 20.67 -57.52 0.09
CA SER A 136 19.34 -57.87 -0.40
C SER A 136 18.43 -58.47 0.69
N SER A 137 17.10 -58.43 0.48
CA SER A 137 16.12 -59.52 0.73
C SER A 137 14.69 -58.98 0.49
N THR A 138 13.97 -59.39 -0.56
CA THR A 138 13.00 -60.53 -0.66
C THR A 138 11.85 -60.46 0.36
N CYS A 139 10.55 -60.62 0.07
CA CYS A 139 9.81 -61.14 -1.09
C CYS A 139 8.27 -60.91 -0.89
N SER A 140 7.52 -60.85 -2.01
CA SER A 140 6.17 -61.40 -2.31
C SER A 140 4.97 -61.15 -1.37
N SER A 141 3.72 -60.94 -1.79
CA SER A 141 2.99 -60.88 -3.08
C SER A 141 1.62 -60.28 -2.76
N HIS A 142 0.90 -59.71 -3.73
CA HIS A 142 -0.51 -60.06 -4.07
C HIS A 142 -1.04 -59.09 -5.13
N GLU A 143 -1.50 -59.70 -6.21
CA GLU A 143 -1.96 -59.15 -7.48
C GLU A 143 -3.47 -59.38 -7.55
N SER A 144 -4.25 -58.39 -8.03
CA SER A 144 -5.46 -58.59 -8.86
C SER A 144 -6.05 -57.23 -9.27
N THR A 145 -5.92 -56.82 -10.53
CA THR A 145 -6.87 -57.04 -11.64
C THR A 145 -7.97 -55.98 -11.70
N ILE A 146 -7.77 -54.92 -12.51
CA ILE A 146 -8.83 -54.34 -13.35
C ILE A 146 -8.20 -53.92 -14.68
N GLN A 147 -8.48 -54.66 -15.75
CA GLN A 147 -8.30 -54.19 -17.12
C GLN A 147 -9.57 -53.48 -17.57
N ASN A 148 -9.40 -52.20 -17.90
CA ASN A 148 -9.95 -51.44 -19.05
C ASN A 148 -11.32 -51.83 -19.62
N LEU A 149 -12.21 -50.84 -19.75
CA LEU A 149 -12.87 -50.46 -21.02
C LEU A 149 -13.98 -49.40 -20.75
N THR A 150 -13.62 -48.14 -20.55
CA THR A 150 -14.48 -47.00 -20.96
C THR A 150 -13.63 -45.73 -21.14
N LEU A 151 -12.64 -45.81 -22.03
CA LEU A 151 -12.08 -44.62 -22.66
C LEU A 151 -13.09 -44.11 -23.70
N SER A 152 -13.22 -42.78 -23.76
CA SER A 152 -13.94 -42.01 -24.79
C SER A 152 -15.40 -41.69 -24.48
N PHE A 153 -15.63 -40.64 -23.67
CA PHE A 153 -16.62 -39.59 -24.00
C PHE A 153 -16.44 -38.28 -23.20
N SER A 154 -15.53 -38.21 -22.22
CA SER A 154 -15.35 -37.05 -21.33
C SER A 154 -14.26 -36.05 -21.75
N ASN A 155 -13.40 -36.38 -22.72
CA ASN A 155 -12.20 -35.58 -23.01
C ASN A 155 -12.41 -34.41 -23.99
N ILE A 156 -13.61 -34.24 -24.55
CA ILE A 156 -13.90 -33.14 -25.50
C ILE A 156 -14.43 -31.89 -24.78
N THR A 157 -15.10 -32.04 -23.63
CA THR A 157 -15.67 -30.89 -22.90
C THR A 157 -14.68 -30.27 -21.90
N GLN A 158 -13.62 -30.98 -21.51
CA GLN A 158 -12.65 -30.49 -20.51
C GLN A 158 -11.49 -29.67 -21.08
N LYS A 159 -11.29 -29.64 -22.41
CA LYS A 159 -10.17 -28.89 -23.03
C LYS A 159 -10.58 -27.49 -23.54
N TYR A 160 -11.87 -27.17 -23.57
CA TYR A 160 -12.36 -25.86 -24.04
C TYR A 160 -12.63 -24.84 -22.93
N TYR A 161 -12.57 -25.24 -21.65
CA TYR A 161 -12.87 -24.35 -20.51
C TYR A 161 -11.65 -23.92 -19.67
N SER A 162 -10.44 -24.41 -19.95
CA SER A 162 -9.27 -24.16 -19.09
C SER A 162 -8.25 -23.13 -19.60
N GLU A 163 -8.41 -22.56 -20.80
CA GLU A 163 -7.47 -21.55 -21.34
C GLU A 163 -7.96 -20.09 -21.21
N GLN A 164 -9.20 -19.86 -20.76
CA GLN A 164 -9.80 -18.51 -20.66
C GLN A 164 -9.70 -17.88 -19.25
N GLU A 165 -9.42 -18.65 -18.20
CA GLU A 165 -9.44 -18.14 -16.82
C GLU A 165 -8.17 -17.38 -16.40
N GLY A 166 -6.99 -17.74 -16.91
CA GLY A 166 -5.74 -17.06 -16.53
C GLY A 166 -5.68 -15.59 -16.98
N LYS A 167 -6.15 -15.30 -18.19
CA LYS A 167 -6.07 -13.95 -18.79
C LYS A 167 -7.10 -12.96 -18.22
N THR A 168 -8.21 -13.47 -17.68
CA THR A 168 -9.29 -12.66 -17.09
C THR A 168 -9.03 -12.38 -15.61
N ASP A 169 -8.37 -13.29 -14.90
CA ASP A 169 -7.94 -13.10 -13.52
C ASP A 169 -6.84 -12.02 -13.39
N ASP A 170 -5.85 -12.04 -14.29
CA ASP A 170 -4.77 -11.02 -14.32
C ASP A 170 -5.29 -9.61 -14.59
N ARG A 171 -6.22 -9.45 -15.55
CA ARG A 171 -6.83 -8.13 -15.84
C ARG A 171 -7.66 -7.61 -14.67
N ARG A 172 -8.33 -8.49 -13.93
CA ARG A 172 -9.13 -8.12 -12.75
C ARG A 172 -8.26 -7.69 -11.59
N LYS A 173 -7.20 -8.45 -11.30
CA LYS A 173 -6.19 -8.10 -10.29
C LYS A 173 -5.52 -6.77 -10.60
N SER A 174 -5.16 -6.54 -11.87
CA SER A 174 -4.62 -5.26 -12.32
C SER A 174 -5.60 -4.10 -12.10
N LEU A 175 -6.88 -4.29 -12.43
CA LEU A 175 -7.91 -3.27 -12.23
C LEU A 175 -8.14 -2.97 -10.74
N GLN A 176 -8.26 -4.00 -9.90
CA GLN A 176 -8.35 -3.87 -8.45
C GLN A 176 -7.17 -3.07 -7.91
N GLN A 177 -5.95 -3.42 -8.35
CA GLN A 177 -4.73 -2.76 -7.96
C GLN A 177 -4.71 -1.27 -8.35
N THR A 178 -5.12 -0.93 -9.57
CA THR A 178 -5.20 0.47 -10.02
C THR A 178 -6.19 1.27 -9.17
N VAL A 179 -7.37 0.70 -8.89
CA VAL A 179 -8.39 1.34 -8.04
C VAL A 179 -7.86 1.58 -6.63
N LEU A 180 -7.24 0.56 -6.03
CA LEU A 180 -6.65 0.64 -4.69
C LEU A 180 -5.64 1.78 -4.58
N LEU A 181 -4.70 1.87 -5.53
CA LEU A 181 -3.65 2.89 -5.54
C LEU A 181 -4.23 4.32 -5.64
N GLN A 182 -5.23 4.51 -6.50
CA GLN A 182 -5.86 5.82 -6.68
C GLN A 182 -6.66 6.26 -5.45
N ILE A 183 -7.34 5.31 -4.79
CA ILE A 183 -8.08 5.60 -3.57
C ILE A 183 -7.11 5.87 -2.42
N SER A 184 -6.11 5.01 -2.20
CA SER A 184 -5.24 5.08 -1.03
C SER A 184 -4.48 6.41 -0.95
N GLU A 185 -4.05 6.93 -2.08
CA GLU A 185 -3.38 8.23 -2.19
C GLU A 185 -4.27 9.41 -1.78
N ARG A 186 -5.60 9.29 -1.92
CA ARG A 186 -6.54 10.39 -1.67
C ARG A 186 -7.39 10.19 -0.42
N LEU A 187 -7.40 8.98 0.16
CA LEU A 187 -8.27 8.63 1.28
C LEU A 187 -7.86 9.35 2.57
N GLY A 188 -6.55 9.45 2.81
CA GLY A 188 -5.98 10.07 4.00
C GLY A 188 -6.62 9.53 5.28
N ARG A 189 -6.88 10.39 6.27
CA ARG A 189 -7.41 9.98 7.60
C ARG A 189 -8.78 9.30 7.58
N SER A 190 -9.56 9.44 6.51
CA SER A 190 -10.87 8.79 6.38
C SER A 190 -10.76 7.27 6.21
N TRP A 191 -9.55 6.72 6.04
CA TRP A 191 -9.33 5.29 5.85
C TRP A 191 -9.91 4.42 6.95
N ARG A 192 -9.91 4.89 8.22
CA ARG A 192 -10.47 4.13 9.35
C ARG A 192 -11.99 4.06 9.29
N ASP A 193 -12.63 5.19 8.97
CA ASP A 193 -14.08 5.24 8.86
C ASP A 193 -14.54 4.35 7.71
N VAL A 194 -13.83 4.41 6.58
CA VAL A 194 -14.08 3.53 5.44
C VAL A 194 -13.84 2.06 5.80
N ALA A 195 -12.77 1.72 6.49
CA ALA A 195 -12.50 0.36 6.97
C ALA A 195 -13.62 -0.20 7.85
N ARG A 196 -14.15 0.61 8.78
CA ARG A 196 -15.31 0.24 9.60
C ARG A 196 -16.56 0.04 8.77
N TYR A 197 -16.81 0.90 7.76
CA TYR A 197 -17.94 0.74 6.85
C TYR A 197 -17.80 -0.47 5.92
N LEU A 198 -16.57 -0.89 5.63
CA LEU A 198 -16.24 -2.13 4.92
C LEU A 198 -16.38 -3.37 5.81
N GLY A 199 -16.67 -3.21 7.11
CA GLY A 199 -16.86 -4.31 8.05
C GLY A 199 -15.57 -4.97 8.54
N ILE A 200 -14.42 -4.30 8.36
CA ILE A 200 -13.13 -4.81 8.86
C ILE A 200 -13.10 -4.66 10.37
N ARG A 201 -12.55 -5.68 11.05
CA ARG A 201 -12.50 -5.71 12.52
C ARG A 201 -11.60 -4.61 13.06
N GLU A 202 -11.99 -3.98 14.18
CA GLU A 202 -11.19 -2.90 14.80
C GLU A 202 -9.76 -3.37 15.16
N CYS A 203 -9.60 -4.65 15.53
CA CYS A 203 -8.27 -5.20 15.79
C CYS A 203 -7.35 -5.23 14.55
N GLU A 204 -7.91 -5.42 13.36
CA GLU A 204 -7.15 -5.37 12.10
C GLU A 204 -6.83 -3.93 11.72
N ILE A 205 -7.76 -3.00 11.97
CA ILE A 205 -7.54 -1.57 11.81
C ILE A 205 -6.39 -1.09 12.71
N ASP A 206 -6.39 -1.49 13.98
CA ASP A 206 -5.33 -1.15 14.93
C ASP A 206 -3.99 -1.82 14.55
N ALA A 207 -4.02 -3.06 14.05
CA ALA A 207 -2.82 -3.74 13.57
C ALA A 207 -2.18 -3.01 12.39
N VAL A 208 -2.97 -2.60 11.39
CA VAL A 208 -2.50 -1.84 10.23
C VAL A 208 -1.95 -0.48 10.65
N GLN A 209 -2.63 0.22 11.56
CA GLN A 209 -2.13 1.48 12.11
C GLN A 209 -0.78 1.31 12.81
N ASN A 210 -0.60 0.24 13.58
CA ASN A 210 0.66 -0.02 14.28
C ASN A 210 1.77 -0.43 13.32
N LYS A 211 1.44 -1.15 12.25
CA LYS A 211 2.38 -1.58 11.21
C LYS A 211 2.91 -0.40 10.38
N TYR A 212 2.05 0.58 10.11
CA TYR A 212 2.38 1.75 9.29
C TYR A 212 2.02 3.06 10.01
N PRO A 213 2.71 3.45 11.10
CA PRO A 213 2.26 4.49 12.04
C PRO A 213 2.13 5.92 11.50
N CYS A 214 2.62 6.21 10.30
CA CYS A 214 2.64 7.56 9.73
C CYS A 214 2.34 7.64 8.23
N ASP A 215 2.31 6.50 7.57
CA ASP A 215 1.98 6.44 6.16
C ASP A 215 0.48 6.20 6.02
N LEU A 216 -0.29 7.27 5.86
CA LEU A 216 -1.74 7.17 5.66
C LEU A 216 -2.07 6.52 4.32
N LYS A 217 -1.20 6.69 3.32
CA LYS A 217 -1.34 6.05 2.01
C LYS A 217 -1.15 4.54 2.14
N GLU A 218 -0.15 4.09 2.88
CA GLU A 218 0.08 2.66 3.10
C GLU A 218 -0.93 2.04 4.06
N GLN A 219 -1.36 2.76 5.11
CA GLN A 219 -2.47 2.33 5.98
C GLN A 219 -3.75 2.11 5.18
N SER A 220 -4.10 3.08 4.33
CA SER A 220 -5.29 3.00 3.48
C SER A 220 -5.16 1.97 2.37
N PHE A 221 -3.95 1.75 1.85
CA PHE A 221 -3.73 0.70 0.87
C PHE A 221 -3.89 -0.69 1.50
N GLU A 222 -3.19 -0.96 2.60
CA GLU A 222 -3.16 -2.28 3.24
C GLU A 222 -4.57 -2.68 3.71
N ILE A 223 -5.33 -1.75 4.28
CA ILE A 223 -6.68 -2.04 4.76
C ILE A 223 -7.63 -2.39 3.60
N LEU A 224 -7.49 -1.72 2.46
CA LEU A 224 -8.28 -2.02 1.27
C LEU A 224 -7.82 -3.32 0.59
N LYS A 225 -6.52 -3.66 0.67
CA LYS A 225 -5.98 -4.95 0.20
C LYS A 225 -6.54 -6.12 1.01
N ILE A 226 -6.57 -5.99 2.34
CA ILE A 226 -7.19 -6.96 3.25
C ILE A 226 -8.66 -7.15 2.86
N TYR A 227 -9.37 -6.06 2.64
CA TYR A 227 -10.77 -6.10 2.23
C TYR A 227 -10.99 -6.83 0.90
N ILE A 228 -10.23 -6.51 -0.16
CA ILE A 228 -10.38 -7.19 -1.46
C ILE A 228 -10.03 -8.67 -1.36
N SER A 229 -9.08 -9.04 -0.49
CA SER A 229 -8.72 -10.43 -0.25
C SER A 229 -9.80 -11.21 0.50
N GLN A 230 -10.64 -10.53 1.30
CA GLN A 230 -11.75 -11.12 2.04
C GLN A 230 -13.10 -11.06 1.28
N SER A 231 -13.19 -10.26 0.22
CA SER A 231 -14.45 -9.97 -0.49
C SER A 231 -14.70 -10.88 -1.68
N ASP A 232 -15.99 -11.06 -2.02
CA ASP A 232 -16.40 -11.75 -3.23
C ASP A 232 -16.04 -10.96 -4.50
N LYS A 233 -15.57 -11.68 -5.52
CA LYS A 233 -14.99 -11.16 -6.78
C LYS A 233 -15.87 -10.15 -7.54
N GLU A 234 -17.18 -10.18 -7.33
CA GLU A 234 -18.15 -9.35 -8.08
C GLU A 234 -18.78 -8.23 -7.24
N ARG A 235 -18.70 -8.30 -5.90
CA ARG A 235 -19.38 -7.36 -5.00
C ARG A 235 -18.45 -6.36 -4.32
N TRP A 236 -17.14 -6.62 -4.32
CA TRP A 236 -16.15 -5.77 -3.66
C TRP A 236 -16.28 -4.30 -4.05
N THR A 237 -16.56 -3.99 -5.32
CA THR A 237 -16.70 -2.62 -5.83
C THR A 237 -17.97 -1.92 -5.33
N ILE A 238 -19.10 -2.62 -5.26
CA ILE A 238 -20.38 -2.07 -4.81
C ILE A 238 -20.28 -1.69 -3.32
N ASP A 239 -19.68 -2.59 -2.56
CA ASP A 239 -19.47 -2.44 -1.13
C ASP A 239 -18.44 -1.34 -0.83
N LEU A 240 -17.40 -1.22 -1.66
CA LEU A 240 -16.43 -0.13 -1.62
C LEU A 240 -17.07 1.23 -1.91
N ILE A 241 -17.85 1.33 -2.99
CA ILE A 241 -18.60 2.55 -3.34
C ILE A 241 -19.52 2.97 -2.19
N ARG A 242 -20.25 2.01 -1.62
CA ARG A 242 -21.15 2.24 -0.48
C ARG A 242 -20.41 2.68 0.77
N ALA A 243 -19.23 2.11 1.04
CA ALA A 243 -18.40 2.52 2.16
C ALA A 243 -17.82 3.93 1.98
N LEU A 244 -17.38 4.28 0.77
CA LEU A 244 -16.91 5.63 0.42
C LEU A 244 -18.03 6.68 0.52
N GLU A 245 -19.24 6.32 0.11
CA GLU A 245 -20.43 7.17 0.25
C GLU A 245 -20.78 7.42 1.72
N LYS A 246 -20.79 6.37 2.55
CA LYS A 246 -20.94 6.51 4.01
C LYS A 246 -19.82 7.32 4.64
N GLY A 247 -18.60 7.19 4.12
CA GLY A 247 -17.42 7.98 4.49
C GLY A 247 -17.46 9.45 4.05
N ARG A 248 -18.54 9.90 3.41
CA ARG A 248 -18.69 11.27 2.86
C ARG A 248 -17.60 11.65 1.84
N ARG A 249 -17.00 10.68 1.17
CA ARG A 249 -16.00 10.87 0.11
C ARG A 249 -16.61 10.57 -1.26
N ARG A 250 -17.58 11.40 -1.64
CA ARG A 250 -18.27 11.30 -2.95
C ARG A 250 -17.29 11.50 -4.11
N ASP A 251 -16.28 12.33 -3.91
CA ASP A 251 -15.15 12.52 -4.83
C ASP A 251 -14.44 11.20 -5.17
N LEU A 252 -14.26 10.31 -4.18
CA LEU A 252 -13.62 9.02 -4.39
C LEU A 252 -14.57 7.97 -4.94
N LYS A 253 -15.86 8.05 -4.60
CA LYS A 253 -16.89 7.20 -5.22
C LYS A 253 -16.93 7.43 -6.74
N GLU A 254 -17.04 8.68 -7.17
CA GLU A 254 -17.08 9.06 -8.58
C GLU A 254 -15.82 8.57 -9.30
N LEU A 255 -14.64 8.75 -8.68
CA LEU A 255 -13.37 8.23 -9.22
C LEU A 255 -13.38 6.71 -9.44
N VAL A 256 -13.95 5.94 -8.52
CA VAL A 256 -14.04 4.47 -8.66
C VAL A 256 -15.01 4.08 -9.76
N GLU A 257 -16.15 4.75 -9.84
CA GLU A 257 -17.15 4.52 -10.89
C GLU A 257 -16.56 4.81 -12.28
N ASP A 258 -15.84 5.92 -12.43
CA ASP A 258 -15.16 6.30 -13.68
C ASP A 258 -14.09 5.28 -14.10
N LEU A 259 -13.30 4.77 -13.14
CA LEU A 259 -12.29 3.73 -13.41
C LEU A 259 -12.94 2.42 -13.85
N MET A 260 -14.12 2.08 -13.31
CA MET A 260 -14.88 0.89 -13.71
C MET A 260 -15.51 1.03 -15.09
N VAL A 261 -16.05 2.20 -15.43
CA VAL A 261 -16.62 2.49 -16.76
C VAL A 261 -15.52 2.51 -17.81
N SER A 262 -14.41 3.19 -17.55
CA SER A 262 -13.26 3.27 -18.48
C SER A 262 -12.64 1.90 -18.80
N HIS A 263 -12.74 0.93 -17.89
CA HIS A 263 -12.28 -0.43 -18.14
C HIS A 263 -13.28 -1.30 -18.93
N LYS A 264 -14.57 -0.93 -18.94
CA LYS A 264 -15.61 -1.60 -19.74
C LYS A 264 -15.59 -1.15 -21.20
N ASP A 265 -15.23 0.11 -21.47
CA ASP A 265 -15.20 0.67 -22.84
C ASP A 265 -13.97 0.24 -23.66
N LYS A 266 -12.94 -0.32 -23.01
CA LYS A 266 -11.75 -0.89 -23.67
C LYS A 266 -11.91 -2.36 -24.09
N ARG A 267 -13.15 -2.83 -24.18
CA ARG A 267 -13.54 -4.22 -24.44
C ARG A 267 -14.15 -4.35 -25.82
#